data_AF-A0A8H6D8Q4-F1
#
_entry.id   AF-A0A8H6D8Q4-F1
#
_cell.length_a   1.000
_cell.length_b   1.000
_cell.length_c   1.000
_cell.angle_alpha   90.00
_cell.angle_beta   90.00
_cell.angle_gamma   90.00
#
_symmetry.space_group_name_H-M   'P 1'
#
loop_
_entity.id
_entity.type
_entity.pdbx_description
1 polymer ?
#
loop_
_entity_poly.entity_id
_entity_poly.type
_entity_poly.pdbx_seq_one_letter_code
_entity_poly.pdbx_strand_id
1 'polypeptide(L)'
;MVNLVDSEGHAIFSGPDNWYKIALADGRELGLTPMILRPNYSNDYKHGFISAVSPGEGLIFRYQRFANDDRLNQGWPIGDKGYLRCFQPMYDGLSLNINLAPNNHPNVYDIVASESAQTPIHAEQLGHNRVALYVYDKDGKIRGIRLNRIGDARDDGQRVLQQSRSDFLVPLDCQFVKVSTKVSKGLF
;
A
#
# COMPACT_ATOMS: atom_id res chain seq x y z
N MET A 1 -14.03 18.60 -8.17
CA MET A 1 -13.20 17.98 -7.13
C MET A 1 -11.81 17.78 -7.71
N VAL A 2 -10.75 18.17 -7.01
CA VAL A 2 -9.37 18.04 -7.49
C VAL A 2 -8.83 16.67 -7.07
N ASN A 3 -8.11 15.98 -7.96
CA ASN A 3 -7.54 14.68 -7.68
C ASN A 3 -6.12 14.80 -7.12
N LEU A 4 -5.69 13.78 -6.37
CA LEU A 4 -4.29 13.54 -6.04
C LEU A 4 -3.46 13.43 -7.31
N VAL A 5 -2.21 13.86 -7.22
CA VAL A 5 -1.24 13.78 -8.31
C VAL A 5 -0.08 12.84 -7.95
N ASP A 6 0.45 12.19 -8.97
CA ASP A 6 1.66 11.39 -8.91
C ASP A 6 2.92 12.27 -8.84
N SER A 7 4.09 11.65 -8.75
CA SER A 7 5.38 12.33 -8.62
C SER A 7 5.66 13.35 -9.73
N GLU A 8 5.07 13.17 -10.92
CA GLU A 8 5.24 14.06 -12.08
C GLU A 8 4.16 15.15 -12.14
N GLY A 9 3.18 15.13 -11.24
CA GLY A 9 2.08 16.09 -11.19
C GLY A 9 0.87 15.66 -12.02
N HIS A 10 0.83 14.42 -12.52
CA HIS A 10 -0.32 13.89 -13.24
C HIS A 10 -1.34 13.31 -12.28
N ALA A 11 -2.62 13.47 -12.57
CA ALA A 11 -3.67 12.94 -11.71
C ALA A 11 -3.60 11.40 -11.59
N ILE A 12 -3.76 10.90 -10.36
CA ILE A 12 -3.84 9.47 -10.08
C ILE A 12 -5.23 8.96 -10.46
N PHE A 13 -5.27 8.08 -11.46
CA PHE A 13 -6.49 7.45 -11.95
C PHE A 13 -6.54 5.95 -11.67
N SER A 14 -7.75 5.41 -11.56
CA SER A 14 -8.02 3.98 -11.65
C SER A 14 -7.92 3.50 -13.10
N GLY A 15 -7.52 2.25 -13.31
CA GLY A 15 -7.50 1.65 -14.65
C GLY A 15 -6.37 0.64 -14.85
N PRO A 16 -6.48 -0.26 -15.84
CA PRO A 16 -5.46 -1.26 -16.14
C PRO A 16 -4.15 -0.65 -16.67
N ASP A 17 -4.19 0.57 -17.18
CA ASP A 17 -3.01 1.34 -17.61
C ASP A 17 -2.40 2.19 -16.50
N ASN A 18 -2.99 2.15 -15.30
CA ASN A 18 -2.65 3.03 -14.20
C ASN A 18 -2.05 2.26 -13.03
N TRP A 19 -0.79 1.83 -13.22
CA TRP A 19 0.03 1.21 -12.19
C TRP A 19 1.04 2.20 -11.62
N TYR A 20 1.25 2.13 -10.32
CA TYR A 20 2.14 3.01 -9.58
C TYR A 20 2.99 2.21 -8.60
N LYS A 21 4.25 2.58 -8.45
CA LYS A 21 5.03 2.22 -7.26
C LYS A 21 4.77 3.26 -6.18
N ILE A 22 4.88 2.87 -4.92
CA ILE A 22 4.83 3.80 -3.79
C ILE A 22 6.25 3.96 -3.27
N ALA A 23 6.84 5.12 -3.55
CA ALA A 23 8.20 5.49 -3.13
C ALA A 23 8.14 6.23 -1.78
N LEU A 24 9.09 5.92 -0.91
CA LEU A 24 9.25 6.52 0.40
C LEU A 24 10.26 7.68 0.36
N ALA A 25 10.19 8.55 1.37
CA ALA A 25 11.06 9.72 1.48
C ALA A 25 12.57 9.39 1.51
N ASP A 26 12.93 8.19 1.95
CA ASP A 26 14.31 7.70 2.02
C ASP A 26 14.76 6.98 0.74
N GLY A 27 13.96 7.05 -0.32
CA GLY A 27 14.24 6.44 -1.62
C GLY A 27 13.85 4.98 -1.73
N ARG A 28 13.43 4.32 -0.65
CA ARG A 28 12.92 2.93 -0.69
C ARG A 28 11.54 2.85 -1.30
N GLU A 29 11.11 1.65 -1.65
CA GLU A 29 9.76 1.37 -2.18
C GLU A 29 8.95 0.54 -1.19
N LEU A 30 7.61 0.59 -1.27
CA LEU A 30 6.76 -0.39 -0.58
C LEU A 30 6.77 -1.72 -1.34
N GLY A 31 7.12 -2.80 -0.63
CA GLY A 31 7.20 -4.16 -1.16
C GLY A 31 6.51 -5.18 -0.28
N LEU A 32 6.57 -6.45 -0.69
CA LEU A 32 6.22 -7.58 0.16
C LEU A 32 7.47 -8.14 0.81
N THR A 33 7.36 -8.35 2.11
CA THR A 33 8.25 -9.26 2.83
C THR A 33 7.54 -10.60 2.98
N PRO A 34 8.17 -11.73 2.58
CA PRO A 34 7.65 -13.05 2.87
C PRO A 34 7.39 -13.23 4.37
N MET A 35 6.28 -13.90 4.72
CA MET A 35 5.84 -14.14 6.09
C MET A 35 6.70 -15.18 6.85
N ILE A 36 7.98 -15.30 6.51
CA ILE A 36 8.88 -16.36 7.03
C ILE A 36 9.41 -16.03 8.44
N LEU A 37 9.23 -14.80 8.95
CA LEU A 37 9.99 -14.32 10.12
C LEU A 37 9.16 -13.96 11.37
N ARG A 38 7.89 -14.39 11.50
CA ARG A 38 7.16 -14.28 12.78
C ARG A 38 6.65 -15.65 13.26
N PRO A 39 7.23 -16.23 14.32
CA PRO A 39 6.99 -17.62 14.73
C PRO A 39 5.54 -17.97 15.12
N ASN A 40 4.64 -16.99 15.21
CA ASN A 40 3.26 -17.18 15.71
C ASN A 40 2.17 -16.82 14.68
N TYR A 41 2.52 -16.55 13.42
CA TYR A 41 1.52 -16.36 12.36
C TYR A 41 1.43 -17.62 11.51
N SER A 42 0.25 -18.24 11.49
CA SER A 42 -0.05 -19.34 10.59
C SER A 42 0.24 -18.90 9.16
N ASN A 43 1.11 -19.65 8.48
CA ASN A 43 1.57 -19.44 7.12
C ASN A 43 0.41 -19.63 6.12
N ASP A 44 -0.54 -18.71 6.09
CA ASP A 44 -1.51 -18.65 5.01
C ASP A 44 -0.86 -17.84 3.88
N TYR A 45 -0.45 -18.53 2.82
CA TYR A 45 0.21 -17.99 1.62
C TYR A 45 -0.52 -16.80 0.98
N LYS A 46 -1.75 -16.53 1.43
CA LYS A 46 -2.63 -15.42 1.07
C LYS A 46 -2.35 -14.11 1.81
N HIS A 47 -1.44 -14.10 2.79
CA HIS A 47 -1.15 -12.94 3.63
C HIS A 47 0.35 -12.59 3.60
N GLY A 48 0.66 -11.36 3.20
CA GLY A 48 2.03 -10.81 3.21
C GLY A 48 2.12 -9.55 4.04
N PHE A 49 3.29 -9.28 4.63
CA PHE A 49 3.56 -8.02 5.30
C PHE A 49 4.06 -6.98 4.30
N ILE A 50 3.51 -5.77 4.36
CA ILE A 50 4.04 -4.66 3.60
C ILE A 50 5.25 -4.09 4.33
N SER A 51 6.35 -3.90 3.60
CA SER A 51 7.61 -3.42 4.15
C SER A 51 8.27 -2.41 3.21
N ALA A 52 9.27 -1.71 3.73
CA ALA A 52 10.15 -0.91 2.90
C ALA A 52 11.28 -1.79 2.33
N VAL A 53 11.37 -1.85 1.00
CA VAL A 53 12.34 -2.64 0.23
C VAL A 53 13.23 -1.74 -0.63
N SER A 54 14.26 -2.31 -1.25
CA SER A 54 15.18 -1.54 -2.09
C SER A 54 14.45 -1.00 -3.34
N PRO A 55 14.93 0.10 -3.94
CA PRO A 55 14.43 0.55 -5.23
C PRO A 55 14.46 -0.58 -6.27
N GLY A 56 13.40 -0.74 -7.04
CA GLY A 56 13.27 -1.83 -8.01
C GLY A 56 12.59 -3.09 -7.47
N GLU A 57 12.59 -3.34 -6.16
CA GLU A 57 11.98 -4.51 -5.51
C GLU A 57 10.53 -4.25 -5.05
N GLY A 58 10.05 -3.01 -5.18
CA GLY A 58 8.72 -2.62 -4.75
C GLY A 58 7.60 -3.25 -5.57
N LEU A 59 6.45 -3.39 -4.91
CA LEU A 59 5.21 -3.79 -5.55
C LEU A 59 4.66 -2.67 -6.44
N ILE A 60 3.84 -3.08 -7.40
CA ILE A 60 3.03 -2.16 -8.19
C ILE A 60 1.58 -2.19 -7.70
N PHE A 61 1.01 -1.01 -7.62
CA PHE A 61 -0.31 -0.75 -7.08
C PHE A 61 -1.18 -0.09 -8.14
N ARG A 62 -2.45 -0.46 -8.14
CA ARG A 62 -3.53 0.21 -8.84
C ARG A 62 -4.49 0.79 -7.82
N TYR A 63 -4.83 2.05 -8.00
CA TYR A 63 -5.91 2.69 -7.26
C TYR A 63 -7.27 2.23 -7.80
N GLN A 64 -8.19 1.93 -6.88
CA GLN A 64 -9.61 1.71 -7.16
C GLN A 64 -10.44 2.64 -6.26
N ARG A 65 -11.40 3.37 -6.83
CA ARG A 65 -12.25 4.28 -6.06
C ARG A 65 -13.20 3.55 -5.13
N PHE A 66 -13.69 2.40 -5.57
CA PHE A 66 -14.58 1.54 -4.81
C PHE A 66 -13.98 0.14 -4.72
N ALA A 67 -14.32 -0.60 -3.66
CA ALA A 67 -13.83 -1.96 -3.45
C ALA A 67 -14.20 -2.85 -4.64
N ASN A 68 -13.23 -3.62 -5.17
CA ASN A 68 -13.41 -4.49 -6.35
C ASN A 68 -13.92 -3.77 -7.60
N ASP A 69 -13.77 -2.45 -7.67
CA ASP A 69 -14.24 -1.69 -8.81
C ASP A 69 -13.12 -1.48 -9.82
N ASP A 70 -13.30 -2.09 -10.99
CA ASP A 70 -12.37 -1.98 -12.11
C ASP A 70 -12.79 -0.91 -13.12
N ARG A 71 -13.81 -0.09 -12.82
CA ARG A 71 -14.19 1.06 -13.66
C ARG A 71 -12.99 1.97 -13.93
N LEU A 72 -12.91 2.39 -15.18
CA LEU A 72 -11.76 3.11 -15.74
C LEU A 72 -11.80 4.60 -15.42
N ASN A 73 -10.63 5.21 -15.36
CA ASN A 73 -10.43 6.66 -15.36
C ASN A 73 -11.15 7.41 -14.24
N GLN A 74 -11.36 6.76 -13.09
CA GLN A 74 -11.84 7.44 -11.91
C GLN A 74 -10.64 8.01 -11.17
N GLY A 75 -10.61 9.33 -10.97
CA GLY A 75 -9.55 9.98 -10.19
C GLY A 75 -9.66 9.64 -8.72
N TRP A 76 -8.56 9.79 -7.97
CA TRP A 76 -8.58 9.78 -6.51
C TRP A 76 -8.71 11.21 -5.98
N PRO A 77 -9.89 11.64 -5.50
CA PRO A 77 -10.05 13.00 -5.00
C PRO A 77 -9.20 13.22 -3.74
N ILE A 78 -8.63 14.43 -3.61
CA ILE A 78 -7.86 14.81 -2.41
C ILE A 78 -8.77 14.73 -1.17
N GLY A 79 -8.29 14.06 -0.12
CA GLY A 79 -9.04 13.88 1.12
C GLY A 79 -10.18 12.85 0.99
N ASP A 80 -10.19 12.03 -0.06
CA ASP A 80 -11.13 10.92 -0.21
C ASP A 80 -10.43 9.59 0.05
N LYS A 81 -11.23 8.54 0.25
CA LYS A 81 -10.77 7.19 0.50
C LYS A 81 -10.71 6.38 -0.80
N GLY A 82 -9.76 5.45 -0.88
CA GLY A 82 -9.49 4.63 -2.04
C GLY A 82 -8.95 3.26 -1.66
N TYR A 83 -8.96 2.31 -2.58
CA TYR A 83 -8.43 0.96 -2.38
C TYR A 83 -7.14 0.81 -3.20
N LEU A 84 -6.14 0.17 -2.62
CA LEU A 84 -4.88 -0.14 -3.28
C LEU A 84 -4.81 -1.63 -3.56
N ARG A 85 -5.02 -1.99 -4.83
CA ARG A 85 -4.86 -3.34 -5.36
C ARG A 85 -3.45 -3.49 -5.88
N CYS A 86 -2.72 -4.44 -5.32
CA CYS A 86 -1.37 -4.78 -5.71
C CYS A 86 -1.36 -5.96 -6.67
N PHE A 87 -0.41 -5.95 -7.60
CA PHE A 87 -0.08 -7.09 -8.46
C PHE A 87 1.16 -7.81 -7.91
N GLN A 88 1.00 -9.09 -7.56
CA GLN A 88 2.10 -9.95 -7.16
C GLN A 88 2.29 -11.07 -8.21
N PRO A 89 3.36 -11.04 -9.01
CA PRO A 89 3.70 -12.15 -9.88
C PRO A 89 4.21 -13.34 -9.05
N MET A 90 3.77 -14.54 -9.42
CA MET A 90 4.18 -15.80 -8.80
C MET A 90 5.19 -16.51 -9.70
N TYR A 91 6.02 -17.38 -9.11
CA TYR A 91 7.08 -18.11 -9.84
C TYR A 91 6.53 -19.05 -10.93
N ASP A 92 5.30 -19.51 -10.78
CA ASP A 92 4.60 -20.39 -11.72
C ASP A 92 3.92 -19.64 -12.88
N GLY A 93 4.13 -18.33 -13.00
CA GLY A 93 3.52 -17.49 -14.01
C GLY A 93 2.09 -17.05 -13.69
N LEU A 94 1.53 -17.46 -12.54
CA LEU A 94 0.27 -16.91 -12.05
C LEU A 94 0.47 -15.51 -11.45
N SER A 95 -0.62 -14.78 -11.27
CA SER A 95 -0.62 -13.51 -10.56
C SER A 95 -1.67 -13.49 -9.46
N LEU A 96 -1.26 -13.02 -8.28
CA LEU A 96 -2.17 -12.77 -7.19
C LEU A 96 -2.52 -11.29 -7.14
N ASN A 97 -3.83 -11.04 -7.06
CA ASN A 97 -4.38 -9.71 -6.82
C ASN A 97 -4.64 -9.59 -5.33
N ILE A 98 -3.74 -8.89 -4.64
CA ILE A 98 -3.81 -8.69 -3.20
C ILE A 98 -4.17 -7.23 -2.93
N ASN A 99 -4.94 -6.99 -1.88
CA ASN A 99 -5.34 -5.65 -1.48
C ASN A 99 -4.64 -5.27 -0.19
N LEU A 100 -4.30 -3.99 -0.07
CA LEU A 100 -3.77 -3.45 1.18
C LEU A 100 -4.89 -3.21 2.18
N ALA A 101 -4.70 -3.69 3.40
CA ALA A 101 -5.63 -3.45 4.50
C ALA A 101 -4.93 -3.56 5.86
N PRO A 102 -5.51 -2.96 6.92
CA PRO A 102 -5.23 -3.36 8.28
C PRO A 102 -5.38 -4.87 8.50
N ASN A 103 -4.53 -5.43 9.37
CA ASN A 103 -4.72 -6.80 9.85
C ASN A 103 -6.04 -6.91 10.64
N ASN A 104 -6.79 -7.97 10.37
CA ASN A 104 -8.08 -8.23 11.02
C ASN A 104 -7.95 -8.79 12.45
N HIS A 105 -6.76 -9.23 12.86
CA HIS A 105 -6.57 -9.81 14.19
C HIS A 105 -6.63 -8.73 15.28
N PRO A 106 -7.42 -8.92 16.35
CA PRO A 106 -7.50 -7.96 17.45
C PRO A 106 -6.12 -7.76 18.08
N ASN A 107 -5.73 -6.51 18.28
CA ASN A 107 -4.43 -6.08 18.82
C ASN A 107 -3.22 -6.19 17.88
N VAL A 108 -3.44 -6.52 16.61
CA VAL A 108 -2.38 -6.53 15.60
C VAL A 108 -2.62 -5.35 14.66
N TYR A 109 -1.62 -4.48 14.59
CA TYR A 109 -1.73 -3.20 13.91
C TYR A 109 -0.97 -3.19 12.59
N ASP A 110 -0.53 -4.34 12.09
CA ASP A 110 0.19 -4.43 10.82
C ASP A 110 -0.72 -4.06 9.65
N ILE A 111 -0.13 -3.48 8.60
CA ILE A 111 -0.74 -3.39 7.28
C ILE A 111 -0.31 -4.64 6.51
N VAL A 112 -1.30 -5.37 6.03
CA VAL A 112 -1.11 -6.62 5.31
C VAL A 112 -1.57 -6.48 3.87
N ALA A 113 -1.04 -7.35 3.03
CA ALA A 113 -1.56 -7.60 1.71
C ALA A 113 -2.30 -8.93 1.74
N SER A 114 -3.57 -8.93 1.31
CA SER A 114 -4.38 -10.15 1.27
C SER A 114 -5.42 -10.12 0.17
N GLU A 115 -5.74 -11.30 -0.38
CA GLU A 115 -6.81 -11.46 -1.38
C GLU A 115 -8.20 -11.13 -0.78
N SER A 116 -8.41 -11.42 0.50
CA SER A 116 -9.71 -11.28 1.17
C SER A 116 -9.86 -9.96 1.93
N ALA A 117 -8.77 -9.23 2.19
CA ALA A 117 -8.81 -8.01 2.99
C ALA A 117 -9.07 -6.79 2.12
N GLN A 118 -10.11 -6.01 2.42
CA GLN A 118 -10.43 -4.79 1.65
C GLN A 118 -10.81 -3.67 2.60
N THR A 119 -9.87 -2.78 2.87
CA THR A 119 -10.13 -1.58 3.66
C THR A 119 -9.67 -0.37 2.87
N PRO A 120 -10.48 0.68 2.78
CA PRO A 120 -10.07 1.87 2.07
C PRO A 120 -8.99 2.61 2.86
N ILE A 121 -8.00 3.11 2.14
CA ILE A 121 -6.92 3.98 2.57
C ILE A 121 -7.35 5.42 2.28
N HIS A 122 -7.15 6.32 3.21
CA HIS A 122 -7.39 7.75 3.01
C HIS A 122 -6.10 8.41 2.55
N ALA A 123 -6.21 9.40 1.66
CA ALA A 123 -5.05 10.04 1.07
C ALA A 123 -5.22 11.55 0.90
N GLU A 124 -4.15 12.29 1.22
CA GLU A 124 -4.09 13.75 1.09
C GLU A 124 -2.87 14.18 0.28
N GLN A 125 -3.00 15.27 -0.47
CA GLN A 125 -1.89 15.86 -1.20
C GLN A 125 -1.04 16.70 -0.25
N LEU A 126 0.25 16.37 -0.18
CA LEU A 126 1.29 17.19 0.44
C LEU A 126 2.04 18.00 -0.63
N GLY A 127 2.86 18.96 -0.18
CA GLY A 127 3.72 19.74 -1.06
C GLY A 127 4.67 18.88 -1.90
N HIS A 128 5.10 19.40 -3.05
CA HIS A 128 6.03 18.73 -3.98
C HIS A 128 5.55 17.36 -4.47
N ASN A 129 4.24 17.25 -4.77
CA ASN A 129 3.61 16.04 -5.30
C ASN A 129 3.72 14.81 -4.38
N ARG A 130 3.94 15.02 -3.08
CA ARG A 130 3.95 13.96 -2.07
C ARG A 130 2.53 13.66 -1.62
N VAL A 131 2.28 12.44 -1.17
CA VAL A 131 0.97 11.96 -0.72
C VAL A 131 1.09 11.42 0.70
N ALA A 132 0.21 11.87 1.57
CA ALA A 132 0.03 11.32 2.91
C ALA A 132 -1.01 10.20 2.87
N LEU A 133 -0.66 8.99 3.31
CA LEU A 133 -1.59 7.86 3.44
C LEU A 133 -1.95 7.58 4.90
N TYR A 134 -3.23 7.28 5.12
CA TYR A 134 -3.83 6.95 6.42
C TYR A 134 -4.78 5.75 6.28
N VAL A 135 -5.08 5.09 7.40
CA VAL A 135 -6.11 4.04 7.46
C VAL A 135 -7.14 4.34 8.52
N TYR A 136 -8.33 3.78 8.36
CA TYR A 136 -9.31 3.74 9.44
C TYR A 136 -9.03 2.52 10.32
N ASP A 137 -8.99 2.71 11.63
CA ASP A 137 -9.01 1.58 12.57
C ASP A 137 -10.42 0.95 12.63
N LYS A 138 -10.53 -0.16 13.35
CA LYS A 138 -11.79 -0.90 13.54
C LYS A 138 -12.92 -0.05 14.16
N ASP A 139 -12.57 1.02 14.85
CA ASP A 139 -13.51 1.92 15.52
C ASP A 139 -13.84 3.15 14.64
N GLY A 140 -13.35 3.17 13.39
CA GLY A 140 -13.61 4.24 12.42
C GLY A 140 -12.78 5.50 12.65
N LYS A 141 -11.73 5.46 13.49
CA LYS A 141 -10.82 6.59 13.70
C LYS A 141 -9.69 6.54 12.67
N ILE A 142 -9.36 7.70 12.09
CA ILE A 142 -8.21 7.83 11.20
C ILE A 142 -6.93 7.63 12.02
N ARG A 143 -6.07 6.73 11.53
CA ARG A 143 -4.75 6.42 12.07
C ARG A 143 -3.69 6.64 11.01
N GLY A 144 -2.58 7.22 11.47
CA GLY A 144 -1.36 7.31 10.67
C GLY A 144 -0.80 5.94 10.34
N ILE A 145 0.01 5.85 9.30
CA ILE A 145 0.71 4.62 8.90
C ILE A 145 2.21 4.88 9.04
N ARG A 146 2.95 3.93 9.62
CA ARG A 146 4.40 4.05 9.82
C ARG A 146 5.09 2.72 9.60
N LEU A 147 6.38 2.75 9.27
CA LEU A 147 7.24 1.57 9.45
C LEU A 147 7.51 1.38 10.95
N ASN A 148 7.48 0.14 11.44
CA ASN A 148 7.89 -0.18 12.80
C ASN A 148 9.35 0.21 13.07
N ARG A 149 9.71 0.52 14.32
CA ARG A 149 11.11 0.83 14.68
C ARG A 149 11.94 -0.44 14.83
N ILE A 150 13.28 -0.33 14.71
CA ILE A 150 14.20 -1.46 15.00
C ILE A 150 14.02 -1.66 16.51
N GLY A 151 13.69 -2.88 16.92
CA GLY A 151 13.38 -3.22 18.32
C GLY A 151 11.90 -3.23 18.72
N ASP A 152 10.97 -2.75 17.88
CA ASP A 152 9.51 -2.92 18.14
C ASP A 152 9.06 -4.37 17.86
N ALA A 153 9.77 -5.07 16.96
CA ALA A 153 9.80 -6.51 16.89
C ALA A 153 11.05 -6.96 17.65
N ARG A 154 10.92 -7.90 18.59
CA ARG A 154 12.08 -8.52 19.22
C ARG A 154 12.97 -9.09 18.10
N ASP A 155 14.23 -8.68 18.13
CA ASP A 155 15.32 -8.98 17.19
C ASP A 155 15.17 -8.36 15.79
N ASP A 156 16.24 -7.71 15.31
CA ASP A 156 16.66 -7.23 13.97
C ASP A 156 15.77 -7.54 12.74
N GLY A 157 14.46 -7.39 12.87
CA GLY A 157 13.47 -7.81 11.89
C GLY A 157 13.20 -6.75 10.83
N GLN A 158 12.67 -7.20 9.69
CA GLN A 158 12.29 -6.33 8.59
C GLN A 158 11.29 -5.24 9.00
N ARG A 159 11.44 -4.08 8.36
CA ARG A 159 10.63 -2.87 8.57
C ARG A 159 9.21 -3.08 8.02
N VAL A 160 8.28 -3.51 8.86
CA VAL A 160 6.87 -3.74 8.48
C VAL A 160 6.04 -2.48 8.70
N LEU A 161 5.13 -2.22 7.78
CA LEU A 161 4.17 -1.13 7.81
C LEU A 161 3.07 -1.43 8.85
N GLN A 162 2.78 -0.47 9.72
CA GLN A 162 1.85 -0.60 10.85
C GLN A 162 1.02 0.66 11.03
N GLN A 163 -0.17 0.51 11.57
CA GLN A 163 -0.96 1.61 12.10
C GLN A 163 -0.21 2.26 13.26
N SER A 164 -0.16 3.59 13.24
CA SER A 164 0.36 4.39 14.34
C SER A 164 -0.59 4.29 15.54
N ARG A 165 -0.05 3.87 16.68
CA ARG A 165 -0.75 3.87 17.97
C ARG A 165 -0.68 5.21 18.71
N SER A 166 0.02 6.19 18.12
CA SER A 166 0.13 7.53 18.68
C SER A 166 -1.19 8.29 18.56
N ASP A 167 -1.45 9.20 19.50
CA ASP A 167 -2.52 10.19 19.36
C ASP A 167 -2.16 11.26 18.31
N PHE A 168 -0.88 11.40 17.98
CA PHE A 168 -0.43 12.21 16.86
C PHE A 168 -0.61 11.45 15.55
N LEU A 169 -1.34 12.06 14.62
CA LEU A 169 -1.57 11.52 13.28
C LEU A 169 -0.31 11.71 12.43
N VAL A 170 0.52 10.66 12.36
CA VAL A 170 1.72 10.63 11.51
C VAL A 170 1.40 9.81 10.26
N PRO A 171 1.07 10.44 9.11
CA PRO A 171 0.82 9.72 7.87
C PRO A 171 2.05 8.99 7.37
N LEU A 172 1.81 8.00 6.49
CA LEU A 172 2.87 7.56 5.61
C LEU A 172 3.03 8.60 4.51
N ASP A 173 4.13 9.33 4.57
CA ASP A 173 4.51 10.29 3.55
C ASP A 173 5.29 9.59 2.42
N CYS A 174 4.73 9.61 1.23
CA CYS A 174 5.20 8.86 0.07
C CYS A 174 4.97 9.61 -1.24
N GLN A 175 5.42 9.03 -2.35
CA GLN A 175 5.08 9.47 -3.71
C GLN A 175 4.54 8.29 -4.50
N PHE A 176 3.52 8.54 -5.31
CA PHE A 176 3.08 7.60 -6.33
C PHE A 176 3.93 7.82 -7.57
N VAL A 177 4.68 6.81 -7.97
CA VAL A 177 5.55 6.87 -9.16
C VAL A 177 4.91 6.04 -10.26
N LYS A 178 4.55 6.67 -11.38
CA LYS A 178 3.90 5.98 -12.49
C LYS A 178 4.84 4.92 -13.08
N VAL A 179 4.32 3.70 -13.23
CA VAL A 179 5.05 2.63 -13.93
C VAL A 179 4.75 2.72 -15.41
N SER A 180 5.81 2.77 -16.24
CA SER A 180 5.69 2.77 -17.70
C SER A 180 4.93 1.53 -18.20
N THR A 181 4.01 1.76 -19.13
CA THR A 181 2.95 0.88 -19.64
C THR A 181 3.43 -0.39 -20.39
N LYS A 182 4.68 -0.83 -20.25
CA LYS A 182 5.07 -2.16 -20.77
C LYS A 182 4.48 -3.29 -19.92
N VAL A 183 4.29 -3.05 -18.62
CA VAL A 183 3.60 -3.98 -17.71
C VAL A 183 2.09 -4.02 -17.98
N SER A 184 1.47 -2.91 -18.39
CA SER A 184 0.02 -2.86 -18.66
C SER A 184 -0.42 -3.58 -19.94
N LYS A 185 0.54 -4.03 -20.78
CA LYS A 185 0.26 -4.78 -22.01
C LYS A 185 0.30 -6.30 -21.84
N GLY A 186 0.48 -6.82 -20.62
CA GLY A 186 0.48 -8.26 -20.36
C GLY A 186 1.60 -9.03 -21.07
N LEU A 187 2.68 -8.34 -21.43
CA LEU A 187 3.88 -8.97 -21.98
C LEU A 187 4.83 -9.28 -20.81
N PHE A 188 4.62 -10.45 -20.22
CA PHE A 188 5.65 -11.18 -19.46
C PHE A 188 6.10 -12.38 -20.30
#